data_AF-A0A833HH69-F1
#
_entry.id   AF-A0A833HH69-F1
#
_cell.length_a   1.000
_cell.length_b   1.000
_cell.length_c   1.000
_cell.angle_alpha   90.00
_cell.angle_beta   90.00
_cell.angle_gamma   90.00
#
_symmetry.space_group_name_H-M   'P 1'
#
loop_
_entity.id
_entity.type
_entity.pdbx_description
1 polymer ?
#
loop_
_entity_poly.entity_id
_entity_poly.type
_entity_poly.pdbx_seq_one_letter_code
_entity_poly.pdbx_strand_id
1 'polypeptide(L)'
;MASVLATPGRPLRVAIVGAGPSGFYTAAALLARKDLAVSIDLIDRLPSPYGLVRYGVAPDHPKIKEVARVFERLALDPRVRYLGNVEYGRDLGLDDLRRHYDQVVFAVGGQSDRRLGVPGEDLAGSHSSTAFVAWYSRHPDFLDLPVDLSTAASAVVGIGNVAVDVARVLARDPEELARTDISDDALAVLRASGVRDVHVLSRRGPVQAKCSPAELKELADLSGVDLIVDPAELELDEGSRAELAGDLQAQKNLDLLRACAARGATGAPRRIHLRFLVSPVALEGVGGRVSAVRI
;
A
#
# COMPACT_ATOMS: atom_id res chain seq x y z
N MET A 1 19.69 -42.43 15.21
CA MET A 1 20.60 -41.39 14.69
C MET A 1 19.75 -40.38 13.95
N ALA A 2 19.73 -39.11 14.38
CA ALA A 2 19.02 -38.08 13.62
C ALA A 2 19.65 -37.97 12.23
N SER A 3 18.88 -38.17 11.17
CA SER A 3 19.41 -38.03 9.81
C SER A 3 19.89 -36.59 9.63
N VAL A 4 21.15 -36.41 9.27
CA VAL A 4 21.68 -35.09 8.93
C VAL A 4 20.92 -34.59 7.69
N LEU A 5 20.03 -33.60 7.89
CA LEU A 5 19.11 -33.12 6.86
C LEU A 5 19.84 -32.40 5.71
N ALA A 6 21.04 -31.87 5.94
CA ALA A 6 21.85 -31.17 4.94
C ALA A 6 23.34 -31.17 5.29
N THR A 7 24.20 -31.17 4.27
CA THR A 7 25.67 -31.05 4.40
C THR A 7 26.20 -29.98 3.45
N PRO A 8 27.46 -29.50 3.59
CA PRO A 8 28.02 -28.55 2.62
C PRO A 8 28.05 -29.08 1.16
N GLY A 9 28.22 -30.39 0.96
CA GLY A 9 28.18 -31.02 -0.37
C GLY A 9 26.77 -31.28 -0.92
N ARG A 10 25.76 -31.27 -0.04
CA ARG A 10 24.33 -31.34 -0.40
C ARG A 10 23.56 -30.42 0.57
N PRO A 11 23.57 -29.09 0.32
CA PRO A 11 22.87 -28.15 1.19
C PRO A 11 21.36 -28.37 1.07
N LEU A 12 20.62 -27.96 2.09
CA LEU A 12 19.16 -27.89 2.06
C LEU A 12 18.76 -26.89 0.98
N ARG A 13 18.09 -27.37 -0.07
CA ARG A 13 17.61 -26.53 -1.17
C ARG A 13 16.23 -26.00 -0.84
N VAL A 14 16.10 -24.68 -0.74
CA VAL A 14 14.85 -24.01 -0.40
C VAL A 14 14.41 -23.11 -1.55
N ALA A 15 13.22 -23.35 -2.09
CA ALA A 15 12.57 -22.41 -2.99
C ALA A 15 11.67 -21.48 -2.17
N ILE A 16 11.80 -20.18 -2.37
CA ILE A 16 10.92 -19.16 -1.79
C ILE A 16 10.20 -18.47 -2.94
N VAL A 17 8.89 -18.71 -3.06
CA VAL A 17 8.05 -18.13 -4.11
C VAL A 17 7.52 -16.78 -3.65
N GLY A 18 8.09 -15.71 -4.18
CA GLY A 18 7.84 -14.31 -3.83
C GLY A 18 9.08 -13.67 -3.21
N ALA A 19 9.58 -12.60 -3.83
CA ALA A 19 10.74 -11.83 -3.43
C ALA A 19 10.37 -10.50 -2.73
N GLY A 20 9.23 -10.49 -2.01
CA GLY A 20 8.86 -9.41 -1.10
C GLY A 20 9.55 -9.52 0.27
N PRO A 21 9.21 -8.65 1.24
CA PRO A 21 9.80 -8.66 2.58
C PRO A 21 9.74 -10.02 3.28
N SER A 22 8.60 -10.70 3.25
CA SER A 22 8.43 -12.03 3.85
C SER A 22 9.40 -13.08 3.27
N GLY A 23 9.64 -13.03 1.96
CA GLY A 23 10.57 -13.92 1.28
C GLY A 23 12.02 -13.63 1.68
N PHE A 24 12.43 -12.36 1.66
CA PHE A 24 13.76 -11.95 2.10
C PHE A 24 14.01 -12.19 3.58
N TYR A 25 13.04 -11.97 4.46
CA TYR A 25 13.18 -12.28 5.88
C TYR A 25 13.24 -13.79 6.15
N THR A 26 12.53 -14.59 5.36
CA THR A 26 12.67 -16.05 5.38
C THR A 26 14.09 -16.46 4.98
N ALA A 27 14.63 -15.89 3.90
CA ALA A 27 16.00 -16.14 3.49
C ALA A 27 17.00 -15.72 4.58
N ALA A 28 16.83 -14.55 5.18
CA ALA A 28 17.67 -14.07 6.28
C ALA A 28 17.66 -15.03 7.48
N ALA A 29 16.48 -15.51 7.88
CA ALA A 29 16.33 -16.44 9.00
C ALA A 29 17.02 -17.79 8.72
N LEU A 30 16.94 -18.29 7.48
CA LEU A 30 17.64 -19.51 7.06
C LEU A 30 19.16 -19.32 7.03
N LEU A 31 19.65 -18.21 6.49
CA LEU A 31 21.09 -17.92 6.40
C LEU A 31 21.74 -17.71 7.79
N ALA A 32 20.96 -17.25 8.78
CA ALA A 32 21.42 -17.06 10.15
C ALA A 32 21.66 -18.38 10.90
N ARG A 33 21.15 -19.51 10.40
CA ARG A 33 21.33 -20.84 11.00
C ARG A 33 22.71 -21.41 10.67
N LYS A 34 23.65 -21.28 11.61
CA LYS A 34 25.04 -21.75 11.46
C LYS A 34 25.17 -23.29 11.39
N ASP A 35 24.19 -24.00 11.91
CA ASP A 35 24.11 -25.46 11.93
C ASP A 35 23.54 -26.07 10.64
N LEU A 36 23.15 -25.23 9.68
CA LEU A 36 22.45 -25.64 8.47
C LEU A 36 23.15 -25.13 7.21
N ALA A 37 23.64 -26.04 6.38
CA ALA A 37 24.05 -25.70 5.02
C ALA A 37 22.79 -25.49 4.16
N VAL A 38 22.58 -24.28 3.63
CA VAL A 38 21.40 -23.91 2.82
C VAL A 38 21.80 -23.36 1.47
N SER A 39 20.96 -23.60 0.47
CA SER A 39 20.95 -22.93 -0.83
C SER A 39 19.53 -22.48 -1.13
N ILE A 40 19.35 -21.21 -1.46
CA ILE A 40 18.06 -20.55 -1.51
C ILE A 40 17.86 -19.96 -2.90
N ASP A 41 16.72 -20.27 -3.51
CA ASP A 41 16.25 -19.59 -4.72
C ASP A 41 15.01 -18.76 -4.37
N LEU A 42 15.12 -17.44 -4.53
CA LEU A 42 13.99 -16.51 -4.52
C LEU A 42 13.40 -16.46 -5.92
N ILE A 43 12.19 -16.97 -6.10
CA ILE A 43 11.48 -17.05 -7.39
C ILE A 43 10.41 -15.98 -7.39
N ASP A 44 10.40 -15.08 -8.37
CA ASP A 44 9.40 -14.02 -8.47
C ASP A 44 8.94 -13.84 -9.92
N ARG A 45 7.64 -13.54 -10.09
CA ARG A 45 7.07 -13.28 -11.41
C ARG A 45 7.58 -11.96 -12.00
N LEU A 46 7.98 -11.01 -11.15
CA LEU A 46 8.46 -9.70 -11.59
C LEU A 46 9.95 -9.76 -11.92
N PRO A 47 10.44 -8.93 -12.85
CA PRO A 47 11.86 -8.83 -13.13
C PRO A 47 12.63 -8.15 -11.99
N SER A 48 11.98 -7.29 -11.19
CA SER A 48 12.61 -6.60 -10.05
C SER A 48 12.09 -7.16 -8.71
N PRO A 49 12.99 -7.39 -7.73
CA PRO A 49 12.61 -7.91 -6.42
C PRO A 49 11.97 -6.83 -5.52
N TYR A 50 11.76 -7.20 -4.26
CA TYR A 50 11.32 -6.37 -3.11
C TYR A 50 9.81 -6.18 -2.97
N GLY A 51 9.01 -6.63 -3.95
CA GLY A 51 7.56 -6.62 -3.88
C GLY A 51 7.02 -5.23 -3.49
N LEU A 52 6.14 -5.17 -2.48
CA LEU A 52 5.53 -3.92 -2.02
C LEU A 52 6.51 -2.88 -1.46
N VAL A 53 7.75 -3.25 -1.07
CA VAL A 53 8.74 -2.22 -0.72
C VAL A 53 9.09 -1.36 -1.93
N ARG A 54 9.09 -1.94 -3.12
CA ARG A 54 9.28 -1.23 -4.39
C ARG A 54 7.97 -0.67 -4.95
N TYR A 55 6.93 -1.49 -4.95
CA TYR A 55 5.69 -1.22 -5.70
C TYR A 55 4.48 -0.79 -4.86
N GLY A 56 4.64 -0.69 -3.54
CA GLY A 56 3.54 -0.38 -2.60
C GLY A 56 3.83 0.76 -1.65
N VAL A 57 5.06 0.88 -1.16
CA VAL A 57 5.48 2.00 -0.30
C VAL A 57 5.44 3.29 -1.12
N ALA A 58 4.72 4.29 -0.61
CA ALA A 58 4.56 5.58 -1.26
C ALA A 58 5.93 6.22 -1.57
N PRO A 59 6.04 6.96 -2.69
CA PRO A 59 7.32 7.50 -3.14
C PRO A 59 7.86 8.59 -2.21
N ASP A 60 6.99 9.25 -1.44
CA ASP A 60 7.35 10.22 -0.41
C ASP A 60 7.73 9.59 0.95
N HIS A 61 7.83 8.26 1.03
CA HIS A 61 8.33 7.50 2.19
C HIS A 61 9.66 6.78 1.93
N PRO A 62 10.73 7.47 1.51
CA PRO A 62 12.00 6.83 1.15
C PRO A 62 12.67 6.10 2.32
N LYS A 63 12.40 6.52 3.58
CA LYS A 63 12.95 5.88 4.78
C LYS A 63 12.48 4.43 4.94
N ILE A 64 11.22 4.15 4.65
CA ILE A 64 10.67 2.78 4.73
C ILE A 64 11.35 1.89 3.65
N LYS A 65 11.70 2.47 2.49
CA LYS A 65 12.40 1.78 1.41
C LYS A 65 13.86 1.44 1.74
N GLU A 66 14.45 2.00 2.80
CA GLU A 66 15.84 1.69 3.19
C GLU A 66 16.05 0.22 3.58
N VAL A 67 14.99 -0.50 3.94
CA VAL A 67 15.04 -1.96 4.15
C VAL A 67 15.53 -2.70 2.91
N ALA A 68 15.37 -2.14 1.70
CA ALA A 68 15.90 -2.71 0.47
C ALA A 68 17.43 -2.90 0.51
N ARG A 69 18.17 -2.06 1.27
CA ARG A 69 19.63 -2.24 1.46
C ARG A 69 19.96 -3.53 2.23
N VAL A 70 19.07 -3.96 3.14
CA VAL A 70 19.21 -5.26 3.82
C VAL A 70 18.97 -6.39 2.84
N PHE A 71 17.93 -6.27 2.01
CA PHE A 71 17.58 -7.29 1.01
C PHE A 71 18.64 -7.43 -0.07
N GLU A 72 19.23 -6.32 -0.51
CA GLU A 72 20.35 -6.32 -1.45
C GLU A 72 21.55 -7.12 -0.91
N ARG A 73 21.94 -6.90 0.35
CA ARG A 73 23.01 -7.69 0.97
C ARG A 73 22.69 -9.18 1.04
N LEU A 74 21.43 -9.53 1.29
CA LEU A 74 20.97 -10.93 1.30
C LEU A 74 20.99 -11.54 -0.11
N ALA A 75 20.59 -10.77 -1.13
CA ALA A 75 20.60 -11.21 -2.53
C ALA A 75 22.03 -11.44 -3.07
N LEU A 76 23.03 -10.77 -2.50
CA LEU A 76 24.44 -10.92 -2.86
C LEU A 76 25.14 -12.07 -2.12
N ASP A 77 24.49 -12.73 -1.15
CA ASP A 77 25.04 -13.94 -0.52
C ASP A 77 25.17 -15.05 -1.58
N PRO A 78 26.33 -15.72 -1.72
CA PRO A 78 26.53 -16.74 -2.75
C PRO A 78 25.60 -17.96 -2.62
N ARG A 79 24.93 -18.12 -1.47
CA ARG A 79 23.93 -19.16 -1.24
C ARG A 79 22.54 -18.77 -1.72
N VAL A 80 22.33 -17.52 -2.10
CA VAL A 80 21.05 -16.98 -2.56
C VAL A 80 21.10 -16.71 -4.05
N ARG A 81 20.08 -17.12 -4.79
CA ARG A 81 19.88 -16.71 -6.19
C ARG A 81 18.51 -16.09 -6.35
N TYR A 82 18.45 -15.02 -7.13
CA TYR A 82 17.19 -14.43 -7.56
C TYR A 82 16.83 -14.92 -8.96
N LEU A 83 15.67 -15.52 -9.09
CA LEU A 83 15.09 -16.03 -10.33
C LEU A 83 13.81 -15.21 -10.61
N GLY A 84 14.01 -14.01 -11.13
CA GLY A 84 12.92 -13.11 -11.55
C GLY A 84 12.33 -13.49 -12.90
N ASN A 85 11.17 -12.90 -13.22
CA ASN A 85 10.39 -13.22 -14.43
C ASN A 85 10.00 -14.71 -14.54
N VAL A 86 9.77 -15.36 -13.39
CA VAL A 86 9.33 -16.75 -13.29
C VAL A 86 8.09 -16.81 -12.41
N GLU A 87 6.95 -17.12 -13.01
CA GLU A 87 5.66 -17.12 -12.35
C GLU A 87 5.20 -18.53 -11.97
N TYR A 88 5.07 -18.77 -10.67
CA TYR A 88 4.44 -19.98 -10.14
C TYR A 88 2.98 -20.06 -10.60
N GLY A 89 2.60 -21.21 -11.13
CA GLY A 89 1.27 -21.45 -11.71
C GLY A 89 1.20 -21.22 -13.22
N ARG A 90 2.18 -20.55 -13.83
CA ARG A 90 2.33 -20.40 -15.28
C ARG A 90 3.57 -21.10 -15.83
N ASP A 91 4.73 -20.74 -15.29
CA ASP A 91 6.04 -21.17 -15.81
C ASP A 91 6.55 -22.43 -15.09
N LEU A 92 6.09 -22.65 -13.85
CA LEU A 92 6.38 -23.85 -13.05
C LEU A 92 5.24 -24.18 -12.08
N GLY A 93 5.11 -25.45 -11.71
CA GLY A 93 4.16 -25.95 -10.74
C GLY A 93 4.79 -26.48 -9.45
N LEU A 94 3.94 -26.91 -8.51
CA LEU A 94 4.40 -27.50 -7.25
C LEU A 94 5.21 -28.78 -7.46
N ASP A 95 4.88 -29.57 -8.48
CA ASP A 95 5.61 -30.82 -8.78
C ASP A 95 7.03 -30.55 -9.26
N ASP A 96 7.25 -29.49 -10.05
CA ASP A 96 8.59 -29.06 -10.45
C ASP A 96 9.40 -28.63 -9.23
N LEU A 97 8.80 -27.82 -8.34
CA LEU A 97 9.46 -27.39 -7.10
C LEU A 97 9.80 -28.58 -6.20
N ARG A 98 8.89 -29.53 -6.01
CA ARG A 98 9.12 -30.73 -5.19
C ARG A 98 10.20 -31.65 -5.74
N ARG A 99 10.41 -31.67 -7.06
CA ARG A 99 11.49 -32.45 -7.69
C ARG A 99 12.87 -31.83 -7.45
N HIS A 100 12.95 -30.51 -7.27
CA HIS A 100 14.23 -29.79 -7.25
C HIS A 100 14.61 -29.22 -5.88
N TYR A 101 13.67 -29.06 -4.95
CA TYR A 101 13.88 -28.44 -3.66
C TYR A 101 13.42 -29.35 -2.52
N ASP A 102 14.15 -29.32 -1.41
CA ASP A 102 13.81 -30.05 -0.20
C ASP A 102 12.67 -29.34 0.57
N GLN A 103 12.55 -28.01 0.43
CA GLN A 103 11.51 -27.19 1.04
C GLN A 103 11.01 -26.09 0.10
N VAL A 104 9.73 -25.76 0.20
CA VAL A 104 9.09 -24.68 -0.56
C VAL A 104 8.36 -23.75 0.40
N VAL A 105 8.63 -22.46 0.31
CA VAL A 105 7.95 -21.41 1.09
C VAL A 105 7.20 -20.49 0.14
N PHE A 106 5.89 -20.34 0.34
CA PHE A 106 5.08 -19.36 -0.39
C PHE A 106 5.06 -18.04 0.37
N ALA A 107 5.63 -17.01 -0.25
CA ALA A 107 5.76 -15.65 0.24
C ALA A 107 5.12 -14.64 -0.73
N VAL A 108 3.99 -15.02 -1.34
CA VAL A 108 3.35 -14.33 -2.48
C VAL A 108 2.56 -13.06 -2.13
N GLY A 109 2.37 -12.78 -0.84
CA GLY A 109 1.59 -11.62 -0.37
C GLY A 109 0.08 -11.74 -0.67
N GLY A 110 -0.63 -10.62 -0.51
CA GLY A 110 -2.06 -10.51 -0.87
C GLY A 110 -2.22 -9.63 -2.11
N GLN A 111 -2.43 -10.25 -3.28
CA GLN A 111 -2.51 -9.54 -4.57
C GLN A 111 -3.95 -9.14 -4.96
N SER A 112 -4.96 -9.62 -4.25
CA SER A 112 -6.36 -9.34 -4.55
C SER A 112 -6.88 -8.12 -3.78
N ASP A 113 -7.63 -7.27 -4.47
CA ASP A 113 -8.37 -6.18 -3.84
C ASP A 113 -9.72 -6.62 -3.26
N ARG A 114 -10.16 -5.87 -2.25
CA ARG A 114 -11.53 -6.01 -1.71
C ARG A 114 -12.45 -5.09 -2.49
N ARG A 115 -13.42 -5.68 -3.19
CA ARG A 115 -14.49 -4.93 -3.84
C ARG A 115 -15.43 -4.30 -2.82
N LEU A 116 -15.94 -3.12 -3.15
CA LEU A 116 -17.01 -2.41 -2.45
C LEU A 116 -18.33 -3.18 -2.57
N GLY A 117 -18.59 -3.82 -3.71
CA GLY A 117 -19.81 -4.57 -3.96
C GLY A 117 -21.05 -3.67 -4.10
N VAL A 118 -20.86 -2.47 -4.66
CA VAL A 118 -21.92 -1.47 -4.86
C VAL A 118 -22.20 -1.26 -6.35
N PRO A 119 -23.43 -0.86 -6.73
CA PRO A 119 -23.74 -0.52 -8.12
C PRO A 119 -22.78 0.54 -8.67
N GLY A 120 -22.33 0.35 -9.90
CA GLY A 120 -21.42 1.28 -10.59
C GLY A 120 -19.93 1.12 -10.25
N GLU A 121 -19.54 0.15 -9.40
CA GLU A 121 -18.14 -0.08 -9.03
C GLU A 121 -17.20 -0.32 -10.24
N ASP A 122 -17.71 -0.86 -11.35
CA ASP A 122 -16.94 -1.13 -12.57
C ASP A 122 -16.95 0.02 -13.59
N LEU A 123 -17.50 1.19 -13.26
CA LEU A 123 -17.46 2.37 -14.13
C LEU A 123 -16.01 2.89 -14.29
N ALA A 124 -15.71 3.49 -15.45
CA ALA A 124 -14.42 4.10 -15.69
C ALA A 124 -14.13 5.21 -14.65
N GLY A 125 -12.92 5.24 -14.11
CA GLY A 125 -12.53 6.13 -13.00
C GLY A 125 -12.71 5.52 -11.60
N SER A 126 -13.32 4.34 -11.48
CA SER A 126 -13.33 3.55 -10.24
C SER A 126 -12.14 2.60 -10.22
N HIS A 127 -11.20 2.82 -9.30
CA HIS A 127 -9.97 2.04 -9.16
C HIS A 127 -9.76 1.63 -7.71
N SER A 128 -9.16 0.45 -7.48
CA SER A 128 -8.70 0.09 -6.15
C SER A 128 -7.51 0.97 -5.74
N SER A 129 -7.34 1.18 -4.43
CA SER A 129 -6.18 1.93 -3.94
C SER A 129 -4.87 1.22 -4.31
N THR A 130 -4.82 -0.12 -4.31
CA THR A 130 -3.61 -0.85 -4.69
C THR A 130 -3.27 -0.66 -6.16
N ALA A 131 -4.26 -0.62 -7.06
CA ALA A 131 -4.04 -0.35 -8.48
C ALA A 131 -3.49 1.06 -8.70
N PHE A 132 -4.05 2.07 -8.01
CA PHE A 132 -3.54 3.44 -8.10
C PHE A 132 -2.11 3.58 -7.55
N VAL A 133 -1.81 2.91 -6.44
CA VAL A 133 -0.45 2.84 -5.88
C VAL A 133 0.51 2.16 -6.84
N ALA A 134 0.13 1.00 -7.36
CA ALA A 134 0.93 0.23 -8.30
C ALA A 134 1.19 1.02 -9.59
N TRP A 135 0.21 1.78 -10.07
CA TRP A 135 0.35 2.69 -11.21
C TRP A 135 1.40 3.77 -10.95
N TYR A 136 1.29 4.55 -9.86
CA TYR A 136 2.27 5.61 -9.61
C TYR A 136 3.67 5.06 -9.29
N SER A 137 3.76 3.82 -8.78
CA SER A 137 5.02 3.11 -8.50
C SER A 137 5.54 2.31 -9.70
N ARG A 138 4.92 2.45 -10.89
CA ARG A 138 5.34 1.80 -12.15
C ARG A 138 5.41 0.27 -12.07
N HIS A 139 4.43 -0.35 -11.41
CA HIS A 139 4.27 -1.80 -11.40
C HIS A 139 3.91 -2.29 -12.83
N PRO A 140 4.58 -3.34 -13.37
CA PRO A 140 4.37 -3.79 -14.75
C PRO A 140 2.91 -4.09 -15.13
N ASP A 141 2.12 -4.66 -14.22
CA ASP A 141 0.71 -4.97 -14.47
C ASP A 141 -0.22 -3.74 -14.55
N PHE A 142 0.25 -2.55 -14.16
CA PHE A 142 -0.58 -1.34 -14.03
C PHE A 142 -0.06 -0.16 -14.86
N LEU A 143 0.84 -0.41 -15.82
CA LEU A 143 1.40 0.63 -16.69
C LEU A 143 0.32 1.36 -17.50
N ASP A 144 -0.67 0.62 -17.99
CA ASP A 144 -1.75 1.13 -18.83
C ASP A 144 -3.03 1.46 -18.05
N LEU A 145 -2.95 1.60 -16.72
CA LEU A 145 -4.12 1.96 -15.91
C LEU A 145 -4.63 3.35 -16.35
N PRO A 146 -5.89 3.48 -16.83
CA PRO A 146 -6.40 4.73 -17.41
C PRO A 146 -6.81 5.72 -16.31
N VAL A 147 -5.82 6.28 -15.62
CA VAL A 147 -6.01 7.26 -14.55
C VAL A 147 -6.28 8.64 -15.15
N ASP A 148 -7.46 9.18 -14.88
CA ASP A 148 -7.87 10.53 -15.27
C ASP A 148 -8.14 11.37 -14.03
N LEU A 149 -7.33 12.42 -13.85
CA LEU A 149 -7.42 13.36 -12.74
C LEU A 149 -7.86 14.76 -13.20
N SER A 150 -8.52 14.88 -14.36
CA SER A 150 -9.02 16.16 -14.87
C SER A 150 -10.21 16.73 -14.07
N THR A 151 -10.80 15.94 -13.18
CA THR A 151 -11.95 16.32 -12.35
C THR A 151 -11.53 17.22 -11.19
N ALA A 152 -12.48 17.99 -10.64
CA ALA A 152 -12.22 18.84 -9.48
C ALA A 152 -12.10 18.06 -8.16
N ALA A 153 -12.69 16.86 -8.08
CA ALA A 153 -12.75 16.06 -6.86
C ALA A 153 -12.46 14.58 -7.10
N SER A 154 -11.94 13.92 -6.07
CA SER A 154 -11.72 12.47 -5.98
C SER A 154 -12.24 11.93 -4.65
N ALA A 155 -12.64 10.65 -4.62
CA ALA A 155 -13.06 9.95 -3.42
C ALA A 155 -12.22 8.70 -3.17
N VAL A 156 -11.74 8.53 -1.95
CA VAL A 156 -10.96 7.40 -1.47
C VAL A 156 -11.76 6.70 -0.38
N VAL A 157 -12.06 5.42 -0.55
CA VAL A 157 -12.89 4.67 0.41
C VAL A 157 -12.00 3.89 1.37
N GLY A 158 -12.14 4.18 2.67
CA GLY A 158 -11.36 3.61 3.76
C GLY A 158 -10.43 4.64 4.42
N ILE A 159 -9.96 4.32 5.63
CA ILE A 159 -9.02 5.17 6.40
C ILE A 159 -7.90 4.33 7.04
N GLY A 160 -7.28 3.49 6.22
CA GLY A 160 -6.00 2.84 6.53
C GLY A 160 -4.82 3.61 5.94
N ASN A 161 -3.59 3.20 6.23
CA ASN A 161 -2.39 3.86 5.71
C ASN A 161 -2.40 3.99 4.17
N VAL A 162 -2.80 2.95 3.44
CA VAL A 162 -2.88 3.00 1.96
C VAL A 162 -3.85 4.08 1.47
N ALA A 163 -5.00 4.25 2.14
CA ALA A 163 -5.95 5.30 1.77
C ALA A 163 -5.38 6.70 2.05
N VAL A 164 -4.64 6.85 3.15
CA VAL A 164 -3.92 8.08 3.48
C VAL A 164 -2.82 8.37 2.47
N ASP A 165 -2.06 7.36 2.02
CA ASP A 165 -1.04 7.49 0.97
C ASP A 165 -1.64 7.97 -0.35
N VAL A 166 -2.76 7.37 -0.78
CA VAL A 166 -3.48 7.79 -1.98
C VAL A 166 -3.96 9.23 -1.86
N ALA A 167 -4.58 9.59 -0.72
CA ALA A 167 -5.04 10.95 -0.49
C ALA A 167 -3.89 11.97 -0.49
N ARG A 168 -2.75 11.60 0.11
CA ARG A 168 -1.53 12.40 0.15
C ARG A 168 -0.96 12.63 -1.25
N VAL A 169 -0.81 11.58 -2.06
CA VAL A 169 -0.32 11.70 -3.45
C VAL A 169 -1.26 12.56 -4.31
N LEU A 170 -2.58 12.40 -4.18
CA LEU A 170 -3.56 13.20 -4.92
C LEU A 170 -3.54 14.70 -4.53
N ALA A 171 -3.28 15.01 -3.26
CA ALA A 171 -3.32 16.37 -2.75
C ALA A 171 -1.96 17.09 -2.75
N ARG A 172 -0.83 16.37 -2.74
CA ARG A 172 0.52 16.95 -2.64
C ARG A 172 0.93 17.68 -3.92
N ASP A 173 1.67 18.78 -3.77
CA ASP A 173 2.27 19.49 -4.89
C ASP A 173 3.10 18.54 -5.79
N PRO A 174 2.79 18.43 -7.09
CA PRO A 174 3.55 17.62 -8.03
C PRO A 174 5.05 17.95 -8.03
N GLU A 175 5.47 19.18 -7.75
CA GLU A 175 6.90 19.53 -7.73
C GLU A 175 7.65 19.00 -6.50
N GLU A 176 6.93 18.69 -5.41
CA GLU A 176 7.51 17.92 -4.31
C GLU A 176 7.66 16.45 -4.70
N LEU A 177 6.65 15.88 -5.37
CA LEU A 177 6.68 14.49 -5.87
C LEU A 177 7.74 14.29 -6.95
N ALA A 178 8.06 15.30 -7.74
CA ALA A 178 9.13 15.26 -8.74
C ALA A 178 10.53 14.97 -8.17
N ARG A 179 10.70 15.07 -6.84
CA ARG A 179 11.96 14.77 -6.13
C ARG A 179 11.98 13.36 -5.53
N THR A 180 10.96 12.55 -5.81
CA THR A 180 10.79 11.19 -5.30
C THR A 180 11.02 10.16 -6.41
N ASP A 181 10.80 8.87 -6.11
CA ASP A 181 10.86 7.80 -7.10
C ASP A 181 9.50 7.48 -7.76
N ILE A 182 8.56 8.43 -7.72
CA ILE A 182 7.30 8.35 -8.47
C ILE A 182 7.59 8.22 -9.98
N SER A 183 6.75 7.50 -10.70
CA SER A 183 6.94 7.37 -12.15
C SER A 183 6.73 8.70 -12.89
N ASP A 184 7.53 8.97 -13.92
CA ASP A 184 7.41 10.18 -14.74
C ASP A 184 6.03 10.29 -15.40
N ASP A 185 5.46 9.16 -15.84
CA ASP A 185 4.13 9.11 -16.45
C ASP A 185 3.04 9.52 -15.45
N ALA A 186 3.10 9.00 -14.22
CA ALA A 186 2.18 9.39 -13.16
C ALA A 186 2.36 10.85 -12.73
N LEU A 187 3.61 11.32 -12.66
CA LEU A 187 3.92 12.71 -12.35
C LEU A 187 3.36 13.66 -13.40
N ALA A 188 3.42 13.31 -14.69
CA ALA A 188 2.82 14.10 -15.77
C ALA A 188 1.30 14.21 -15.61
N VAL A 189 0.61 13.11 -15.27
CA VAL A 189 -0.83 13.13 -14.97
C VAL A 189 -1.14 13.97 -13.74
N LEU A 190 -0.34 13.87 -12.67
CA LEU A 190 -0.52 14.65 -11.44
C LEU A 190 -0.29 16.16 -11.66
N ARG A 191 0.67 16.54 -12.53
CA ARG A 191 0.87 17.95 -12.93
C ARG A 191 -0.32 18.53 -13.68
N ALA A 192 -1.00 17.72 -14.49
CA ALA A 192 -2.21 18.11 -15.22
C ALA A 192 -3.50 17.98 -14.38
N SER A 193 -3.40 17.53 -13.13
CA SER A 193 -4.56 17.23 -12.28
C SER A 193 -5.41 18.47 -11.96
N GLY A 194 -6.71 18.34 -12.23
CA GLY A 194 -7.76 19.27 -11.81
C GLY A 194 -8.17 19.09 -10.34
N VAL A 195 -7.74 18.03 -9.67
CA VAL A 195 -8.22 17.67 -8.34
C VAL A 195 -7.83 18.74 -7.32
N ARG A 196 -8.82 19.28 -6.62
CA ARG A 196 -8.67 20.22 -5.49
C ARG A 196 -9.28 19.67 -4.21
N ASP A 197 -10.22 18.74 -4.32
CA ASP A 197 -10.89 18.12 -3.19
C ASP A 197 -10.71 16.60 -3.20
N VAL A 198 -10.14 16.05 -2.13
CA VAL A 198 -10.01 14.61 -1.93
C VAL A 198 -10.87 14.20 -0.74
N HIS A 199 -11.90 13.40 -0.97
CA HIS A 199 -12.80 12.91 0.08
C HIS A 199 -12.37 11.52 0.54
N VAL A 200 -11.93 11.38 1.79
CA VAL A 200 -11.60 10.10 2.40
C VAL A 200 -12.79 9.63 3.22
N LEU A 201 -13.42 8.53 2.80
CA LEU A 201 -14.70 8.06 3.32
C LEU A 201 -14.50 6.86 4.26
N SER A 202 -14.81 7.02 5.54
CA SER A 202 -14.76 5.95 6.54
C SER A 202 -16.17 5.52 6.96
N ARG A 203 -16.45 4.23 6.78
CA ARG A 203 -17.72 3.60 7.23
C ARG A 203 -17.90 3.55 8.75
N ARG A 204 -16.84 3.77 9.53
CA ARG A 204 -16.86 3.81 11.00
C ARG A 204 -16.37 5.16 11.50
N GLY A 205 -16.47 5.37 12.82
CA GLY A 205 -16.04 6.57 13.49
C GLY A 205 -14.52 6.75 13.54
N PRO A 206 -14.05 7.89 14.08
CA PRO A 206 -12.63 8.25 14.15
C PRO A 206 -11.81 7.33 15.04
N VAL A 207 -12.41 6.77 16.10
CA VAL A 207 -11.74 5.81 17.01
C VAL A 207 -11.35 4.53 16.26
N GLN A 208 -12.16 4.12 15.28
CA GLN A 208 -11.94 2.89 14.54
C GLN A 208 -11.06 3.05 13.29
N ALA A 209 -10.49 4.24 13.08
CA ALA A 209 -9.58 4.52 11.99
C ALA A 209 -8.32 3.64 12.10
N LYS A 210 -7.87 3.09 10.96
CA LYS A 210 -6.75 2.13 10.93
C LYS A 210 -5.43 2.74 10.48
N CYS A 211 -5.42 4.02 10.11
CA CYS A 211 -4.20 4.74 9.86
C CYS A 211 -3.39 4.93 11.15
N SER A 212 -2.07 4.99 11.01
CA SER A 212 -1.19 5.31 12.13
C SER A 212 -1.20 6.81 12.44
N PRO A 213 -0.89 7.24 13.68
CA PRO A 213 -0.81 8.65 14.03
C PRO A 213 0.29 9.39 13.27
N ALA A 214 1.36 8.69 12.88
CA ALA A 214 2.41 9.28 12.05
C ALA A 214 1.86 9.63 10.66
N GLU A 215 1.16 8.69 10.01
CA GLU A 215 0.56 8.91 8.69
C GLU A 215 -0.50 10.01 8.71
N LEU A 216 -1.37 9.99 9.73
CA LEU A 216 -2.41 11.00 9.86
C LEU A 216 -1.82 12.39 10.16
N LYS A 217 -0.75 12.44 10.95
CA LYS A 217 -0.01 13.69 11.21
C LYS A 217 0.65 14.22 9.95
N GLU A 218 1.31 13.37 9.17
CA GLU A 218 1.90 13.77 7.89
C GLU A 218 0.83 14.32 6.93
N LEU A 219 -0.36 13.71 6.89
CA LEU A 219 -1.50 14.21 6.12
C LEU A 219 -1.96 15.60 6.59
N ALA A 220 -2.04 15.80 7.91
CA ALA A 220 -2.50 17.05 8.53
C ALA A 220 -1.50 18.22 8.42
N ASP A 221 -0.21 17.89 8.23
CA ASP A 221 0.90 18.83 8.11
C ASP A 221 1.31 19.08 6.64
N LEU A 222 0.53 18.57 5.66
CA LEU A 222 0.80 18.79 4.24
C LEU A 222 0.78 20.27 3.88
N SER A 223 1.85 20.73 3.23
CA SER A 223 1.97 22.11 2.75
C SER A 223 0.94 22.40 1.67
N GLY A 224 0.25 23.54 1.79
CA GLY A 224 -0.74 23.98 0.81
C GLY A 224 -2.00 23.10 0.74
N VAL A 225 -2.28 22.31 1.78
CA VAL A 225 -3.46 21.44 1.87
C VAL A 225 -4.17 21.64 3.21
N ASP A 226 -5.48 21.87 3.17
CA ASP A 226 -6.31 21.88 4.37
C ASP A 226 -6.86 20.46 4.64
N LEU A 227 -6.65 19.94 5.85
CA LEU A 227 -7.32 18.73 6.34
C LEU A 227 -8.63 19.12 7.04
N ILE A 228 -9.76 18.84 6.39
CA ILE A 228 -11.10 19.21 6.83
C ILE A 228 -11.79 18.01 7.47
N VAL A 229 -12.31 18.20 8.67
CA VAL A 229 -13.08 17.22 9.42
C VAL A 229 -14.26 17.94 10.07
N ASP A 230 -15.46 17.39 9.96
CA ASP A 230 -16.63 17.94 10.63
C ASP A 230 -16.53 17.67 12.14
N PRO A 231 -16.54 18.70 13.02
CA PRO A 231 -16.55 18.49 14.47
C PRO A 231 -17.67 17.56 14.95
N ALA A 232 -18.84 17.57 14.30
CA ALA A 232 -19.96 16.70 14.67
C ALA A 232 -19.65 15.22 14.45
N GLU A 233 -18.79 14.88 13.49
CA GLU A 233 -18.33 13.51 13.22
C GLU A 233 -17.24 13.04 14.20
N LEU A 234 -16.76 13.93 15.09
CA LEU A 234 -15.80 13.63 16.16
C LEU A 234 -16.45 13.43 17.54
N GLU A 235 -17.77 13.59 17.62
CA GLU A 235 -18.54 13.29 18.83
C GLU A 235 -18.64 11.77 19.00
N LEU A 236 -18.22 11.29 20.18
CA LEU A 236 -18.15 9.86 20.46
C LEU A 236 -19.40 9.38 21.19
N ASP A 237 -19.99 8.31 20.67
CA ASP A 237 -20.97 7.49 21.38
C ASP A 237 -20.31 6.69 22.52
N GLU A 238 -21.15 6.02 23.34
CA GLU A 238 -20.68 5.23 24.48
C GLU A 238 -19.72 4.11 24.06
N GLY A 239 -20.04 3.41 22.96
CA GLY A 239 -19.22 2.32 22.43
C GLY A 239 -17.84 2.79 21.98
N SER A 240 -17.76 3.91 21.28
CA SER A 240 -16.49 4.48 20.82
C SER A 240 -15.65 5.01 21.97
N ARG A 241 -16.27 5.57 23.02
CA ARG A 241 -15.54 5.95 24.25
C ARG A 241 -14.97 4.73 24.97
N ALA A 242 -15.71 3.63 25.00
CA ALA A 242 -15.23 2.38 25.59
C ALA A 242 -14.10 1.75 24.76
N GLU A 243 -14.17 1.77 23.43
CA GLU A 243 -13.09 1.27 22.55
C GLU A 243 -11.83 2.14 22.63
N LEU A 244 -12.00 3.46 22.76
CA LEU A 244 -10.90 4.40 22.96
C LEU A 244 -10.17 4.15 24.29
N ALA A 245 -10.86 3.64 25.31
CA ALA A 245 -10.29 3.37 26.61
C ALA A 245 -9.22 2.27 26.52
N GLY A 246 -7.96 2.68 26.53
CA GLY A 246 -6.80 1.78 26.44
C GLY A 246 -6.14 1.74 25.06
N ASP A 247 -6.69 2.42 24.05
CA ASP A 247 -6.06 2.56 22.73
C ASP A 247 -5.37 3.92 22.59
N LEU A 248 -4.07 3.94 22.94
CA LEU A 248 -3.23 5.13 22.81
C LEU A 248 -3.08 5.62 21.36
N GLN A 249 -3.22 4.73 20.38
CA GLN A 249 -3.12 5.08 18.97
C GLN A 249 -4.39 5.82 18.52
N ALA A 250 -5.55 5.26 18.84
CA ALA A 250 -6.83 5.90 18.59
C ALA A 250 -6.96 7.24 19.30
N GLN A 251 -6.47 7.36 20.54
CA GLN A 251 -6.43 8.62 21.29
C GLN A 251 -5.63 9.69 20.57
N LYS A 252 -4.39 9.39 20.14
CA LYS A 252 -3.56 10.33 19.38
C LYS A 252 -4.21 10.75 18.06
N ASN A 253 -4.82 9.81 17.34
CA ASN A 253 -5.55 10.11 16.12
C ASN A 253 -6.70 11.07 16.38
N LEU A 254 -7.53 10.78 17.39
CA LEU A 254 -8.67 11.62 17.74
C LEU A 254 -8.25 13.04 18.16
N ASP A 255 -7.20 13.17 18.96
CA ASP A 255 -6.68 14.46 19.39
C ASP A 255 -6.20 15.29 18.19
N LEU A 256 -5.52 14.65 17.23
CA LEU A 256 -5.08 15.31 16.00
C LEU A 256 -6.26 15.72 15.12
N LEU A 257 -7.27 14.87 14.96
CA LEU A 257 -8.49 15.19 14.21
C LEU A 257 -9.23 16.38 14.84
N ARG A 258 -9.35 16.41 16.17
CA ARG A 258 -9.96 17.53 16.90
C ARG A 258 -9.18 18.82 16.73
N ALA A 259 -7.84 18.75 16.78
CA ALA A 259 -7.00 19.91 16.52
C ALA A 259 -7.18 20.45 15.09
N CYS A 260 -7.30 19.55 14.09
CA CYS A 260 -7.56 19.95 12.71
C CYS A 260 -8.96 20.57 12.54
N ALA A 261 -9.99 19.97 13.14
CA ALA A 261 -11.35 20.48 13.11
C ALA A 261 -11.45 21.87 13.77
N ALA A 262 -10.75 22.09 14.87
CA ALA A 262 -10.67 23.39 15.54
C ALA A 262 -9.89 24.44 14.74
N ARG A 263 -8.85 24.02 13.99
CA ARG A 263 -8.09 24.90 13.08
C ARG A 263 -8.96 25.37 11.90
N GLY A 264 -9.81 24.48 11.38
CA GLY A 264 -10.66 24.76 10.23
C GLY A 264 -9.88 24.94 8.92
N ALA A 265 -10.59 25.38 7.87
CA ALA A 265 -9.99 25.68 6.57
C ALA A 265 -9.18 26.99 6.63
N THR A 266 -7.94 26.96 6.14
CA THR A 266 -7.08 28.14 6.04
C THR A 266 -7.21 28.86 4.68
N GLY A 267 -7.93 28.26 3.73
CA GLY A 267 -8.04 28.75 2.36
C GLY A 267 -6.94 28.19 1.45
N ALA A 268 -6.37 27.05 1.82
CA ALA A 268 -5.39 26.36 1.02
C ALA A 268 -5.97 25.96 -0.36
N PRO A 269 -5.15 25.91 -1.42
CA PRO A 269 -5.62 25.61 -2.77
C PRO A 269 -6.18 24.19 -2.93
N ARG A 270 -5.88 23.29 -1.98
CA ARG A 270 -6.33 21.89 -1.98
C ARG A 270 -6.84 21.49 -0.61
N ARG A 271 -7.77 20.56 -0.58
CA ARG A 271 -8.47 20.12 0.62
C ARG A 271 -8.58 18.59 0.65
N ILE A 272 -8.33 18.02 1.81
CA ILE A 272 -8.64 16.62 2.11
C ILE A 272 -9.78 16.62 3.11
N HIS A 273 -10.92 16.07 2.73
CA HIS A 273 -12.10 15.95 3.58
C HIS A 273 -12.12 14.54 4.18
N LEU A 274 -11.88 14.41 5.48
CA LEU A 274 -12.09 13.15 6.17
C LEU A 274 -13.54 13.09 6.63
N ARG A 275 -14.28 12.10 6.12
CA ARG A 275 -15.68 11.85 6.47
C ARG A 275 -15.78 10.52 7.21
N PHE A 276 -16.41 10.52 8.38
CA PHE A 276 -16.65 9.35 9.20
C PHE A 276 -18.13 8.97 9.21
N LEU A 277 -18.41 7.71 9.56
CA LEU A 277 -19.77 7.15 9.60
C LEU A 277 -20.51 7.23 8.25
N VAL A 278 -19.76 7.21 7.14
CA VAL A 278 -20.30 7.27 5.76
C VAL A 278 -19.88 6.06 4.95
N SER A 279 -20.82 5.47 4.22
CA SER A 279 -20.56 4.30 3.37
C SER A 279 -21.04 4.57 1.95
N PRO A 280 -20.20 4.44 0.93
CA PRO A 280 -20.68 4.47 -0.45
C PRO A 280 -21.76 3.43 -0.67
N VAL A 281 -22.89 3.83 -1.26
CA VAL A 281 -24.00 2.95 -1.62
C VAL A 281 -24.14 2.75 -3.12
N ALA A 282 -23.58 3.66 -3.95
CA ALA A 282 -23.44 3.49 -5.39
C ALA A 282 -22.43 4.49 -5.97
N LEU A 283 -21.84 4.13 -7.11
CA LEU A 283 -21.16 5.06 -8.01
C LEU A 283 -22.09 5.39 -9.17
N GLU A 284 -22.38 6.67 -9.35
CA GLU A 284 -23.20 7.16 -10.45
C GLU A 284 -22.28 7.53 -11.62
N GLY A 285 -22.78 7.36 -12.85
CA GLY A 285 -21.97 7.62 -14.03
C GLY A 285 -22.72 8.29 -15.17
N VAL A 286 -21.96 9.10 -15.91
CA VAL A 286 -22.38 9.75 -17.15
C VAL A 286 -21.42 9.28 -18.25
N GLY A 287 -21.97 8.78 -19.37
CA GLY A 287 -21.15 8.28 -20.48
C GLY A 287 -20.25 7.08 -20.11
N GLY A 288 -20.64 6.26 -19.13
CA GLY A 288 -19.87 5.09 -18.69
C GLY A 288 -18.71 5.40 -17.72
N ARG A 289 -18.60 6.65 -17.26
CA ARG A 289 -17.57 7.11 -16.32
C ARG A 289 -18.19 7.59 -15.02
N VAL A 290 -17.50 7.38 -13.90
CA VAL A 290 -17.90 7.88 -12.58
C VAL A 290 -18.07 9.40 -12.64
N SER A 291 -19.24 9.89 -12.24
CA SER A 291 -19.57 11.31 -12.13
C SER A 291 -19.89 11.73 -10.69
N ALA A 292 -20.34 10.79 -9.84
CA ALA A 292 -20.62 11.06 -8.43
C ALA A 292 -20.52 9.78 -7.58
N VAL A 293 -20.25 9.95 -6.29
CA VAL A 293 -20.35 8.90 -5.27
C VAL A 293 -21.55 9.20 -4.39
N ARG A 294 -22.50 8.27 -4.34
CA ARG A 294 -23.64 8.35 -3.42
C ARG A 294 -23.24 7.65 -2.12
N ILE A 295 -23.32 8.37 -1.01
CA ILE A 295 -22.98 7.92 0.35
C ILE A 295 -24.21 7.85 1.25
#